data_AF-A0A1G0LYB9-F1
#
_entry.id   AF-A0A1G0LYB9-F1
#
_cell.length_a   1.000
_cell.length_b   1.000
_cell.length_c   1.000
_cell.angle_alpha   90.00
_cell.angle_beta   90.00
_cell.angle_gamma   90.00
#
_symmetry.space_group_name_H-M   'P 1'
#
loop_
_entity.id
_entity.type
_entity.pdbx_description
1 polymer ?
#
loop_
_entity_poly.entity_id
_entity_poly.type
_entity_poly.pdbx_seq_one_letter_code
_entity_poly.pdbx_strand_id
1 'polypeptide(L)'
;MAGCSAGDWRTASREPAGIAPSPATTSESVIQIYGAPAWGWRGWFAIHTWISVKATNAASYTVYEVIGWRQRRGLPVVRIEQDLPDRYWFGERPRLLREFRGAGVDKLIAEIDKAARSYPWPDTYKAFPGPNSNTFIAWISREVPELGLELPFTAIGSGYVDTAAR
;
A
#
# COMPACT_ATOMS: atom_id res chain seq x y z
N MET A 1 24.03 23.88 10.82
CA MET A 1 23.30 23.08 11.84
C MET A 1 21.87 22.87 11.37
N ALA A 2 21.41 21.63 11.50
CA ALA A 2 20.10 21.01 11.23
C ALA A 2 18.96 21.87 10.64
N GLY A 3 18.46 21.43 9.47
CA GLY A 3 17.29 21.97 8.80
C GLY A 3 15.99 21.61 9.50
N CYS A 4 15.15 22.62 9.69
CA CYS A 4 13.75 22.48 10.02
C CYS A 4 12.95 22.33 8.73
N SER A 5 12.42 21.14 8.46
CA SER A 5 11.22 21.01 7.62
C SER A 5 10.25 20.01 8.24
N ALA A 6 9.81 20.31 9.47
CA ALA A 6 8.62 19.68 10.02
C ALA A 6 7.39 20.42 9.47
N GLY A 7 7.08 20.21 8.19
CA GLY A 7 5.80 20.66 7.62
C GLY A 7 4.64 19.94 8.32
N ASP A 8 3.55 20.65 8.61
CA ASP A 8 2.33 20.06 9.18
C ASP A 8 1.79 18.98 8.22
N TRP A 9 1.64 17.74 8.70
CA TRP A 9 1.05 16.64 7.91
C TRP A 9 -0.35 16.98 7.37
N ARG A 10 -1.03 17.93 8.01
CA ARG A 10 -2.34 18.42 7.55
C ARG A 10 -2.25 19.09 6.19
N THR A 11 -1.19 19.84 5.91
CA THR A 11 -0.98 20.58 4.65
C THR A 11 -0.09 19.85 3.65
N ALA A 12 0.46 18.70 4.01
CA ALA A 12 1.30 17.91 3.13
C ALA A 12 0.53 17.36 1.91
N SER A 13 1.17 17.36 0.74
CA SER A 13 0.52 16.97 -0.52
C SER A 13 0.04 15.51 -0.51
N ARG A 14 -1.11 15.32 -1.16
CA ARG A 14 -1.77 14.02 -1.44
C ARG A 14 -2.13 13.90 -2.93
N GLU A 15 -1.54 14.75 -3.77
CA GLU A 15 -1.73 14.74 -5.22
C GLU A 15 -1.19 13.43 -5.82
N PRO A 16 -1.64 13.01 -7.01
CA PRO A 16 -1.05 11.86 -7.69
C PRO A 16 0.39 12.15 -8.13
N ALA A 17 1.28 11.16 -8.06
CA ALA A 17 2.68 11.30 -8.45
C ALA A 17 2.94 11.17 -9.97
N GLY A 18 1.90 10.84 -10.74
CA GLY A 18 1.94 10.70 -12.21
C GLY A 18 2.67 9.45 -12.71
N ILE A 19 2.83 8.44 -11.86
CA ILE A 19 3.42 7.13 -12.13
C ILE A 19 2.38 6.18 -12.73
N ALA A 20 1.17 6.18 -12.17
CA ALA A 20 0.11 5.28 -12.62
C ALA A 20 -0.44 5.69 -13.99
N PRO A 21 -0.71 4.72 -14.89
CA PRO A 21 -1.32 5.04 -16.17
C PRO A 21 -2.76 5.49 -15.96
N SER A 22 -3.20 6.48 -16.74
CA SER A 22 -4.54 7.04 -16.62
C SER A 22 -5.61 5.96 -16.90
N PRO A 23 -6.61 5.79 -16.01
CA PRO A 23 -7.67 4.82 -16.24
C PRO A 23 -8.53 5.19 -17.46
N ALA A 24 -8.55 6.47 -17.86
CA ALA A 24 -9.32 6.94 -19.01
C ALA A 24 -8.74 6.50 -20.36
N THR A 25 -7.43 6.21 -20.42
CA THR A 25 -6.74 5.83 -21.67
C THR A 25 -6.13 4.43 -21.63
N THR A 26 -6.30 3.71 -20.51
CA THR A 26 -5.69 2.41 -20.28
C THR A 26 -6.79 1.37 -20.08
N SER A 27 -7.10 0.60 -21.13
CA SER A 27 -8.14 -0.43 -21.07
C SER A 27 -7.68 -1.69 -20.33
N GLU A 28 -6.40 -2.02 -20.39
CA GLU A 28 -5.82 -3.18 -19.69
C GLU A 28 -5.99 -3.10 -18.17
N SER A 29 -6.01 -4.27 -17.52
CA SER A 29 -5.87 -4.36 -16.07
C SER A 29 -4.46 -4.01 -15.63
N VAL A 30 -4.36 -3.39 -14.45
CA VAL A 30 -3.11 -2.87 -13.89
C VAL A 30 -3.07 -3.21 -12.40
N ILE A 31 -1.92 -3.70 -11.93
CA ILE A 31 -1.56 -3.79 -10.51
C ILE A 31 -0.26 -3.01 -10.34
N GLN A 32 -0.22 -2.09 -9.38
CA GLN A 32 0.99 -1.37 -9.00
C GLN A 32 1.16 -1.44 -7.48
N ILE A 33 2.32 -1.92 -7.04
CA ILE A 33 2.71 -1.96 -5.63
C ILE A 33 3.68 -0.80 -5.37
N TYR A 34 3.42 -0.02 -4.33
CA TYR A 34 4.19 1.19 -4.02
C TYR A 34 4.82 1.14 -2.64
N GLY A 35 5.86 1.95 -2.47
CA GLY A 35 6.45 2.30 -1.18
C GLY A 35 6.87 3.77 -1.15
N ALA A 36 6.60 4.46 -0.04
CA ALA A 36 7.05 5.83 0.20
C ALA A 36 7.62 5.97 1.63
N PRO A 37 8.63 6.81 1.88
CA PRO A 37 9.08 7.10 3.24
C PRO A 37 7.91 7.46 4.17
N ALA A 38 7.84 6.87 5.35
CA ALA A 38 6.79 7.23 6.32
C ALA A 38 6.96 8.68 6.81
N TRP A 39 5.88 9.39 7.09
CA TRP A 39 5.98 10.78 7.51
C TRP A 39 6.65 10.95 8.91
N GLY A 40 7.47 12.00 9.06
CA GLY A 40 8.13 12.39 10.31
C GLY A 40 9.41 11.60 10.65
N TRP A 41 9.76 11.50 11.94
CA TRP A 41 10.96 10.78 12.41
C TRP A 41 10.97 9.28 12.02
N ARG A 42 9.79 8.74 11.71
CA ARG A 42 9.58 7.36 11.26
C ARG A 42 10.02 7.13 9.81
N GLY A 43 10.12 8.18 9.00
CA GLY A 43 10.57 8.13 7.60
C GLY A 43 12.05 7.83 7.41
N TRP A 44 12.84 8.01 8.46
CA TRP A 44 14.26 7.64 8.45
C TRP A 44 14.50 6.13 8.43
N PHE A 45 13.52 5.32 8.86
CA PHE A 45 13.71 3.87 9.01
C PHE A 45 12.60 3.01 8.41
N ALA A 46 11.41 3.54 8.12
CA ALA A 46 10.30 2.75 7.61
C ALA A 46 9.61 3.41 6.42
N ILE A 47 9.26 2.60 5.43
CA ILE A 47 8.35 2.99 4.35
C ILE A 47 6.90 2.61 4.69
N HIS A 48 5.94 3.33 4.12
CA HIS A 48 4.55 2.91 4.00
C HIS A 48 4.36 2.26 2.63
N THR A 49 3.76 1.07 2.60
CA THR A 49 3.49 0.31 1.37
C THR A 49 1.98 0.14 1.13
N TRP A 50 1.59 0.09 -0.14
CA TRP A 50 0.20 -0.15 -0.56
C TRP A 50 0.14 -0.78 -1.95
N ILE A 51 -1.03 -1.31 -2.31
CA ILE A 51 -1.32 -1.86 -3.64
C ILE A 51 -2.46 -1.07 -4.25
N SER A 52 -2.30 -0.70 -5.52
CA SER A 52 -3.34 -0.08 -6.33
C SER A 52 -3.66 -0.98 -7.51
N VAL A 53 -4.93 -1.26 -7.72
CA VAL A 53 -5.39 -2.11 -8.82
C VAL A 53 -6.43 -1.41 -9.69
N LYS A 54 -6.42 -1.72 -10.97
CA LYS A 54 -7.45 -1.33 -11.93
C LYS A 54 -7.82 -2.57 -12.73
N ALA A 55 -9.08 -3.00 -12.68
CA ALA A 55 -9.55 -4.07 -13.54
C ALA A 55 -9.59 -3.62 -15.01
N THR A 56 -9.67 -4.58 -15.92
CA THR A 56 -9.86 -4.30 -17.35
C THR A 56 -11.09 -3.42 -17.55
N ASN A 57 -10.94 -2.33 -18.31
CA ASN A 57 -11.95 -1.31 -18.58
C ASN A 57 -12.51 -0.57 -17.35
N ALA A 58 -11.96 -0.77 -16.15
CA ALA A 58 -12.40 -0.01 -14.98
C ALA A 58 -12.01 1.47 -15.09
N ALA A 59 -12.94 2.34 -14.68
CA ALA A 59 -12.80 3.79 -14.75
C ALA A 59 -11.95 4.40 -13.61
N SER A 60 -11.64 3.62 -12.58
CA SER A 60 -10.90 4.06 -11.40
C SER A 60 -10.04 2.94 -10.81
N TYR A 61 -9.05 3.33 -10.01
CA TYR A 61 -8.25 2.41 -9.22
C TYR A 61 -8.91 2.14 -7.87
N THR A 62 -8.71 0.94 -7.36
CA THR A 62 -8.96 0.58 -5.96
C THR A 62 -7.62 0.46 -5.24
N VAL A 63 -7.51 1.13 -4.09
CA VAL A 63 -6.30 1.15 -3.26
C VAL A 63 -6.52 0.30 -2.02
N TYR A 64 -5.58 -0.62 -1.78
CA TYR A 64 -5.50 -1.50 -0.62
C TYR A 64 -4.33 -1.07 0.25
N GLU A 65 -4.61 -0.70 1.49
CA GLU A 65 -3.59 -0.28 2.45
C GLU A 65 -4.03 -0.49 3.89
N VAL A 66 -3.06 -0.49 4.81
CA VAL A 66 -3.30 -0.43 6.26
C VAL A 66 -2.86 0.92 6.81
N ILE A 67 -3.78 1.63 7.45
CA ILE A 67 -3.55 2.97 7.99
C ILE A 67 -3.76 2.99 9.51
N GLY A 68 -2.68 3.21 10.26
CA GLY A 68 -2.71 3.12 11.73
C GLY A 68 -3.55 4.18 12.45
N TRP A 69 -3.71 5.39 11.93
CA TRP A 69 -4.53 6.41 12.60
C TRP A 69 -6.05 6.12 12.49
N ARG A 70 -6.48 5.19 11.64
CA ARG A 70 -7.90 4.74 11.59
C ARG A 70 -8.30 4.05 12.90
N GLN A 71 -7.39 3.30 13.50
CA GLN A 71 -7.61 2.63 14.79
C GLN A 71 -7.99 3.63 15.90
N ARG A 72 -7.37 4.82 15.92
CA ARG A 72 -7.69 5.89 16.90
C ARG A 72 -9.11 6.44 16.77
N ARG A 73 -9.78 6.18 15.64
CA ARG A 73 -11.16 6.56 15.36
C ARG A 73 -12.13 5.38 15.50
N GLY A 74 -11.68 4.23 16.02
CA GLY A 74 -12.51 3.02 16.14
C GLY A 74 -12.88 2.39 14.78
N LEU A 75 -12.11 2.68 13.72
CA LEU A 75 -12.33 2.14 12.39
C LEU A 75 -11.33 1.02 12.08
N PRO A 76 -11.69 0.03 11.24
CA PRO A 76 -10.74 -0.94 10.70
C PRO A 76 -9.52 -0.25 10.10
N VAL A 77 -8.34 -0.83 10.37
CA VAL A 77 -7.06 -0.29 9.88
C VAL A 77 -6.85 -0.60 8.42
N VAL A 78 -7.43 -1.71 7.93
CA VAL A 78 -7.51 -2.04 6.50
C VAL A 78 -8.45 -1.05 5.81
N ARG A 79 -7.98 -0.47 4.72
CA ARG A 79 -8.70 0.42 3.84
C ARG A 79 -8.67 -0.15 2.43
N ILE A 80 -9.86 -0.34 1.86
CA ILE A 80 -10.08 -0.80 0.47
C ILE A 80 -11.08 0.16 -0.14
N GLU A 81 -10.62 1.13 -0.91
CA GLU A 81 -11.45 2.22 -1.41
C GLU A 81 -10.99 2.66 -2.81
N GLN A 82 -11.89 3.25 -3.59
CA GLN A 82 -11.49 3.94 -4.83
C GLN A 82 -10.73 5.21 -4.47
N ASP A 83 -9.52 5.36 -5.01
CA ASP A 83 -8.63 6.47 -4.68
C ASP A 83 -7.55 6.66 -5.76
N LEU A 84 -6.75 7.71 -5.60
CA LEU A 84 -5.56 7.97 -6.41
C LEU A 84 -4.51 6.88 -6.18
N PRO A 85 -4.05 6.18 -7.25
CA PRO A 85 -3.21 4.99 -7.11
C PRO A 85 -1.82 5.26 -6.54
N ASP A 86 -1.25 6.43 -6.81
CA ASP A 86 0.14 6.78 -6.53
C ASP A 86 0.26 8.14 -5.82
N ARG A 87 -0.71 8.42 -4.94
CA ARG A 87 -0.71 9.67 -4.17
C ARG A 87 0.59 9.85 -3.39
N TYR A 88 1.04 11.09 -3.27
CA TYR A 88 2.09 11.45 -2.31
C TYR A 88 1.69 10.98 -0.90
N TRP A 89 2.61 10.33 -0.22
CA TRP A 89 2.42 9.94 1.17
C TRP A 89 2.84 11.08 2.09
N PHE A 90 1.92 12.02 2.32
CA PHE A 90 2.16 13.23 3.13
C PHE A 90 3.42 13.99 2.66
N GLY A 91 3.46 14.31 1.37
CA GLY A 91 4.57 15.03 0.74
C GLY A 91 5.74 14.15 0.28
N GLU A 92 5.76 12.86 0.63
CA GLU A 92 6.78 11.93 0.14
C GLU A 92 6.35 11.25 -1.16
N ARG A 93 7.19 11.36 -2.19
CA ARG A 93 6.88 10.78 -3.51
C ARG A 93 7.00 9.25 -3.47
N PRO A 94 5.96 8.49 -3.86
CA PRO A 94 6.07 7.03 -3.95
C PRO A 94 7.11 6.57 -4.96
N ARG A 95 7.63 5.37 -4.70
CA ARG A 95 8.37 4.55 -5.65
C ARG A 95 7.53 3.33 -6.00
N LEU A 96 7.56 2.97 -7.28
CA LEU A 96 6.96 1.73 -7.77
C LEU A 96 7.90 0.57 -7.40
N LEU A 97 7.38 -0.40 -6.66
CA LEU A 97 8.11 -1.61 -6.26
C LEU A 97 7.90 -2.73 -7.29
N ARG A 98 6.69 -2.86 -7.81
CA ARG A 98 6.34 -3.88 -8.81
C ARG A 98 5.10 -3.45 -9.60
N GLU A 99 5.03 -3.90 -10.85
CA GLU A 99 3.89 -3.65 -11.74
C GLU A 99 3.53 -4.91 -12.53
N PHE A 100 2.22 -5.09 -12.75
CA PHE A 100 1.65 -6.07 -13.66
C PHE A 100 0.61 -5.39 -14.55
N ARG A 101 0.59 -5.74 -15.84
CA ARG A 101 -0.41 -5.26 -16.79
C ARG A 101 -0.85 -6.31 -17.78
N GLY A 102 -2.07 -6.16 -18.30
CA GLY A 102 -2.57 -6.93 -19.42
C GLY A 102 -3.12 -8.31 -19.05
N ALA A 103 -2.97 -9.28 -19.96
CA ALA A 103 -3.65 -10.57 -19.85
C ALA A 103 -3.30 -11.32 -18.55
N GLY A 104 -4.31 -11.86 -17.89
CA GLY A 104 -4.15 -12.62 -16.64
C GLY A 104 -4.12 -11.75 -15.36
N VAL A 105 -3.95 -10.43 -15.48
CA VAL A 105 -3.86 -9.53 -14.33
C VAL A 105 -5.19 -9.42 -13.58
N ASP A 106 -6.34 -9.47 -14.25
CA ASP A 106 -7.65 -9.48 -13.56
C ASP A 106 -7.81 -10.66 -12.58
N LYS A 107 -7.22 -11.82 -12.90
CA LYS A 107 -7.21 -12.96 -11.97
C LYS A 107 -6.39 -12.63 -10.73
N LEU A 108 -5.20 -12.04 -10.90
CA LEU A 108 -4.37 -11.60 -9.78
C LEU A 108 -5.06 -10.53 -8.94
N ILE A 109 -5.83 -9.62 -9.56
CA ILE A 109 -6.63 -8.62 -8.84
C ILE A 109 -7.66 -9.30 -7.93
N ALA A 110 -8.35 -10.34 -8.41
CA ALA A 110 -9.32 -11.08 -7.60
C ALA A 110 -8.66 -11.79 -6.41
N GLU A 111 -7.49 -12.41 -6.60
CA GLU A 111 -6.74 -13.02 -5.50
C GLU A 111 -6.22 -11.99 -4.50
N ILE A 112 -5.77 -10.81 -4.96
CA ILE A 112 -5.41 -9.68 -4.08
C ILE A 112 -6.59 -9.24 -3.23
N ASP A 113 -7.77 -9.04 -3.82
CA ASP A 113 -8.97 -8.61 -3.08
C ASP A 113 -9.35 -9.65 -2.02
N LYS A 114 -9.31 -10.94 -2.37
CA LYS A 114 -9.54 -12.05 -1.45
C LYS A 114 -8.53 -12.04 -0.29
N ALA A 115 -7.24 -11.97 -0.58
CA ALA A 115 -6.18 -11.94 0.42
C ALA A 115 -6.27 -10.71 1.34
N ALA A 116 -6.59 -9.53 0.77
CA ALA A 116 -6.75 -8.31 1.54
C ALA A 116 -7.93 -8.40 2.52
N ARG A 117 -9.05 -9.00 2.10
CA ARG A 117 -10.24 -9.20 2.94
C ARG A 117 -10.06 -10.28 4.00
N SER A 118 -9.17 -11.25 3.79
CA SER A 118 -8.84 -12.28 4.76
C SER A 118 -7.68 -11.90 5.70
N TYR A 119 -7.24 -10.64 5.69
CA TYR A 119 -6.11 -10.19 6.51
C TYR A 119 -6.35 -10.45 8.00
N PRO A 120 -5.44 -11.16 8.73
CA PRO A 120 -5.70 -11.60 10.10
C PRO A 120 -5.80 -10.49 11.15
N TRP A 121 -5.33 -9.29 10.83
CA TRP A 121 -5.27 -8.16 11.77
C TRP A 121 -6.04 -6.94 11.27
N PRO A 122 -7.35 -7.04 10.98
CA PRO A 122 -8.10 -5.97 10.30
C PRO A 122 -8.27 -4.72 11.15
N ASP A 123 -8.18 -4.85 12.48
CA ASP A 123 -8.40 -3.77 13.46
C ASP A 123 -7.17 -3.46 14.32
N THR A 124 -6.05 -4.17 14.12
CA THR A 124 -4.85 -4.02 14.93
C THR A 124 -3.74 -3.37 14.12
N TYR A 125 -3.17 -2.29 14.66
CA TYR A 125 -1.95 -1.68 14.12
C TYR A 125 -0.90 -1.46 15.20
N LYS A 126 0.33 -1.89 14.91
CA LYS A 126 1.53 -1.53 15.70
C LYS A 126 2.63 -1.11 14.73
N ALA A 127 3.18 0.08 14.94
CA ALA A 127 4.23 0.61 14.06
C ALA A 127 5.47 -0.31 14.01
N PHE A 128 5.85 -0.91 15.14
CA PHE A 128 6.96 -1.86 15.26
C PHE A 128 6.65 -2.93 16.34
N PRO A 129 6.95 -4.22 16.11
CA PRO A 129 7.40 -4.81 14.84
C PRO A 129 6.26 -5.05 13.84
N GLY A 130 5.00 -4.79 14.19
CA GLY A 130 3.83 -5.10 13.38
C GLY A 130 2.68 -5.59 14.25
N PRO A 131 1.46 -5.76 13.69
CA PRO A 131 1.13 -5.66 12.27
C PRO A 131 1.01 -4.20 11.79
N ASN A 132 1.52 -3.90 10.59
CA ASN A 132 1.47 -2.57 9.96
C ASN A 132 1.21 -2.69 8.43
N SER A 133 1.40 -1.61 7.66
CA SER A 133 1.24 -1.64 6.19
C SER A 133 2.20 -2.60 5.49
N ASN A 134 3.43 -2.72 5.98
CA ASN A 134 4.40 -3.68 5.42
C ASN A 134 4.01 -5.13 5.74
N THR A 135 3.44 -5.39 6.92
CA THR A 135 2.85 -6.70 7.25
C THR A 135 1.70 -7.04 6.31
N PHE A 136 0.85 -6.05 5.99
CA PHE A 136 -0.29 -6.24 5.11
C PHE A 136 0.13 -6.59 3.67
N ILE A 137 1.11 -5.88 3.12
CA ILE A 137 1.63 -6.21 1.79
C ILE A 137 2.41 -7.54 1.78
N ALA A 138 3.12 -7.87 2.87
CA ALA A 138 3.75 -9.18 3.02
C ALA A 138 2.71 -10.32 3.09
N TRP A 139 1.57 -10.10 3.77
CA TRP A 139 0.45 -11.04 3.79
C TRP A 139 -0.10 -11.28 2.39
N ILE A 140 -0.42 -10.22 1.65
CA ILE A 140 -0.93 -10.35 0.28
C ILE A 140 0.09 -11.06 -0.62
N SER A 141 1.38 -10.74 -0.52
CA SER A 141 2.42 -11.43 -1.30
C SER A 141 2.58 -12.90 -0.94
N ARG A 142 2.26 -13.30 0.30
CA ARG A 142 2.29 -14.70 0.72
C ARG A 142 1.09 -15.48 0.21
N GLU A 143 -0.09 -14.88 0.28
CA GLU A 143 -1.33 -15.50 -0.21
C GLU A 143 -1.41 -15.52 -1.74
N VAL A 144 -0.74 -14.58 -2.41
CA VAL A 144 -0.68 -14.45 -3.88
C VAL A 144 0.78 -14.53 -4.36
N PRO A 145 1.40 -15.73 -4.33
CA PRO A 145 2.81 -15.91 -4.64
C PRO A 145 3.20 -15.49 -6.07
N GLU A 146 2.25 -15.46 -7.00
CA GLU A 146 2.44 -14.99 -8.38
C GLU A 146 2.85 -13.51 -8.48
N LEU A 147 2.65 -12.73 -7.40
CA LEU A 147 3.16 -11.36 -7.33
C LEU A 147 4.69 -11.29 -7.28
N GLY A 148 5.37 -12.37 -6.84
CA GLY A 148 6.83 -12.43 -6.73
C GLY A 148 7.44 -11.19 -6.08
N LEU A 149 6.75 -10.63 -5.08
CA LEU A 149 7.06 -9.34 -4.50
C LEU A 149 8.08 -9.51 -3.38
N GLU A 150 9.27 -8.98 -3.60
CA GLU A 150 10.28 -8.82 -2.56
C GLU A 150 10.20 -7.40 -1.99
N LEU A 151 9.77 -7.29 -0.74
CA LEU A 151 9.75 -6.00 -0.05
C LEU A 151 11.16 -5.56 0.34
N PRO A 152 11.51 -4.27 0.21
CA PRO A 152 12.83 -3.77 0.58
C PRO A 152 13.07 -3.92 2.09
N PHE A 153 14.32 -3.96 2.53
CA PHE A 153 14.68 -4.02 3.97
C PHE A 153 14.10 -2.87 4.81
N THR A 154 13.78 -1.75 4.17
CA THR A 154 13.13 -0.60 4.80
C THR A 154 11.63 -0.79 5.05
N ALA A 155 11.03 -1.89 4.56
CA ALA A 155 9.67 -2.30 4.85
C ALA A 155 9.57 -2.98 6.23
N ILE A 156 10.01 -2.26 7.25
CA ILE A 156 10.08 -2.78 8.63
C ILE A 156 8.68 -3.26 9.06
N GLY A 157 8.65 -4.52 9.52
CA GLY A 157 7.45 -5.21 10.00
C GLY A 157 6.76 -6.14 9.02
N SER A 158 7.28 -6.24 7.78
CA SER A 158 6.86 -7.28 6.82
C SER A 158 6.89 -8.70 7.42
N GLY A 159 7.95 -9.05 8.15
CA GLY A 159 8.11 -10.36 8.81
C GLY A 159 7.10 -10.68 9.92
N TYR A 160 6.30 -9.72 10.39
CA TYR A 160 5.22 -10.02 11.35
C TYR A 160 4.18 -10.98 10.77
N VAL A 161 4.10 -11.07 9.43
CA VAL A 161 3.22 -11.96 8.70
C VAL A 161 3.35 -13.43 9.14
N ASP A 162 4.53 -13.85 9.58
CA ASP A 162 4.83 -15.22 10.02
C ASP A 162 4.17 -15.60 11.35
N THR A 163 3.62 -14.61 12.06
CA THR A 163 2.86 -14.83 13.31
C THR A 163 1.39 -15.16 13.07
N ALA A 164 0.89 -15.04 11.83
CA ALA A 164 -0.46 -15.48 11.51
C ALA A 164 -0.57 -17.00 11.74
N ALA A 165 -1.58 -17.43 12.50
CA ALA A 165 -1.90 -18.85 12.62
C ALA A 165 -2.20 -19.42 11.23
N ARG A 166 -1.66 -20.61 10.94
CA ARG A 166 -1.98 -21.38 9.73
C ARG A 166 -3.38 -21.96 9.82
#